data_AF-A0A957CEI7-F1
#
_entry.id   AF-A0A957CEI7-F1
#
_cell.length_a   1.000
_cell.length_b   1.000
_cell.length_c   1.000
_cell.angle_alpha   90.00
_cell.angle_beta   90.00
_cell.angle_gamma   90.00
#
_symmetry.space_group_name_H-M   'P 1'
#
loop_
_entity.id
_entity.type
_entity.pdbx_description
1 polymer ?
#
loop_
_entity_poly.entity_id
_entity_poly.type
_entity_poly.pdbx_seq_one_letter_code
_entity_poly.pdbx_strand_id
1 'polypeptide(L)' 'MSEPQYEIPPRIVPENDAGYLEKITQAVFQAGFSWQVIRNKWPGFQAAFAEFDVDTVAAFTEVDVERLVEDKGIVRNGR' A
#
# COMPACT_ATOMS: atom_id res chain seq x y z
N MET A 1 30.17 5.16 25.28
CA MET A 1 28.85 5.28 24.63
C MET A 1 28.89 4.34 23.44
N SER A 2 28.08 3.29 23.42
CA SER A 2 28.08 2.32 22.31
C SER A 2 27.41 2.96 21.10
N GLU A 3 28.03 2.84 19.92
CA GLU A 3 27.42 3.31 18.68
C GLU A 3 26.11 2.56 18.42
N PRO A 4 25.04 3.24 17.96
CA PRO A 4 23.85 2.54 17.50
C PRO A 4 24.24 1.73 16.25
N GLN A 5 24.12 0.41 16.36
CA GLN A 5 24.28 -0.49 15.21
C GLN A 5 23.15 -0.19 14.21
N TYR A 6 23.47 0.61 13.20
CA TYR A 6 22.55 0.92 12.12
C TYR A 6 22.50 -0.27 11.16
N GLU A 7 21.45 -1.08 11.26
CA GLU A 7 21.18 -2.14 10.29
C GLU A 7 20.47 -1.52 9.09
N ILE A 8 21.10 -1.60 7.91
CA ILE A 8 20.44 -1.25 6.66
C ILE A 8 19.37 -2.32 6.41
N PRO A 9 18.08 -1.96 6.35
CA PRO A 9 17.05 -2.94 6.06
C PRO A 9 17.31 -3.60 4.69
N PRO A 10 17.05 -4.90 4.56
CA PRO A 10 17.31 -5.61 3.32
C PRO A 10 16.54 -4.98 2.17
N ARG A 11 17.22 -4.79 1.04
CA ARG A 11 16.56 -4.31 -0.18
C ARG A 11 15.58 -5.37 -0.64
N ILE A 12 14.30 -5.02 -0.62
CA ILE A 12 13.24 -5.86 -1.21
C ILE A 12 13.25 -5.60 -2.71
N VAL A 13 13.36 -6.67 -3.50
CA VAL A 13 13.25 -6.64 -4.96
C VAL A 13 12.03 -7.47 -5.32
N PRO A 14 10.87 -6.83 -5.59
CA PRO A 14 9.69 -7.52 -6.09
C PRO A 14 9.98 -8.29 -7.38
N GLU A 15 9.26 -9.39 -7.58
CA GLU A 15 9.41 -10.25 -8.74
C GLU A 15 8.72 -9.70 -10.00
N ASN A 16 7.74 -8.81 -9.82
CA ASN A 16 6.91 -8.24 -10.87
C ASN A 16 6.43 -6.82 -10.52
N ASP A 17 5.81 -6.16 -11.50
CA ASP A 17 5.34 -4.78 -11.38
C ASP A 17 4.27 -4.61 -10.30
N ALA A 18 3.41 -5.60 -10.09
CA ALA A 18 2.40 -5.58 -9.02
C ALA A 18 3.05 -5.46 -7.64
N GLY A 19 4.11 -6.24 -7.39
CA GLY A 19 4.86 -6.14 -6.14
C GLY A 19 5.61 -4.81 -5.99
N TYR A 20 6.06 -4.18 -7.08
CA TYR A 20 6.61 -2.82 -7.02
C TYR A 20 5.54 -1.80 -6.66
N LEU A 21 4.37 -1.86 -7.31
CA LEU A 21 3.25 -0.96 -7.02
C LEU A 21 2.79 -1.10 -5.56
N GLU A 22 2.70 -2.34 -5.06
CA GLU A 22 2.39 -2.63 -3.67
C GLU A 22 3.40 -1.96 -2.71
N LYS A 23 4.71 -2.10 -2.97
CA LYS A 23 5.76 -1.54 -2.11
C LYS A 23 5.78 -0.02 -2.09
N ILE A 24 5.60 0.60 -3.26
CA ILE A 24 5.51 2.06 -3.37
C ILE A 24 4.28 2.57 -2.61
N THR A 25 3.13 1.91 -2.78
CA THR A 25 1.90 2.24 -2.04
C THR A 25 2.13 2.13 -0.52
N GLN A 26 2.79 1.06 -0.06
CA GLN A 26 3.19 0.86 1.33
C GLN A 26 3.99 2.06 1.87
N ALA A 27 4.95 2.57 1.09
CA ALA A 27 5.77 3.71 1.46
C ALA A 27 4.97 5.02 1.55
N VAL A 28 4.02 5.25 0.63
CA VAL A 28 3.13 6.42 0.66
C VAL A 28 2.29 6.46 1.93
N PHE A 29 1.67 5.34 2.32
CA PHE A 29 0.87 5.28 3.55
C PHE A 29 1.69 5.27 4.84
N GLN A 30 2.99 5.00 4.78
CA GLN A 30 3.88 5.13 5.94
C GLN A 30 4.17 6.61 6.28
N ALA A 31 4.00 7.53 5.33
CA ALA A 31 4.15 8.96 5.56
C ALA A 31 2.88 9.55 6.22
N GLY A 32 2.78 9.42 7.55
CA GLY A 32 1.77 10.12 8.34
C GLY A 32 0.71 9.25 9.03
N PHE A 33 0.84 7.92 8.98
CA PHE A 33 -0.05 6.99 9.69
C PHE A 33 0.70 6.08 10.66
N SER A 34 -0.04 5.57 11.66
CA SER A 34 0.47 4.50 12.53
C SER A 34 0.73 3.23 11.74
N TRP A 35 1.95 2.71 11.81
CA TRP A 35 2.37 1.52 11.07
C TRP A 35 1.56 0.27 11.41
N GLN A 36 1.12 0.15 12.66
CA GLN A 36 0.26 -0.96 13.09
C GLN A 36 -1.11 -0.90 12.40
N VAL A 37 -1.67 0.30 12.22
CA VAL A 37 -2.96 0.49 11.55
C VAL A 37 -2.86 0.12 10.07
N ILE A 38 -1.81 0.59 9.38
CA ILE A 38 -1.61 0.29 7.95
C ILE A 38 -1.43 -1.21 7.71
N ARG A 39 -0.61 -1.89 8.52
CA ARG A 39 -0.43 -3.35 8.40
C ARG A 39 -1.72 -4.12 8.63
N ASN A 40 -2.51 -3.75 9.64
CA ASN A 40 -3.78 -4.42 9.91
C ASN A 40 -4.81 -4.25 8.77
N LYS A 41 -4.71 -3.16 8.00
CA LYS A 41 -5.58 -2.88 6.86
C LYS A 41 -5.05 -3.42 5.53
N TRP A 42 -3.80 -3.90 5.49
CA TRP A 42 -3.13 -4.27 4.25
C TRP A 42 -3.85 -5.35 3.43
N PRO A 43 -4.41 -6.41 4.04
CA PRO A 43 -5.22 -7.38 3.28
C PRO A 43 -6.42 -6.74 2.58
N GLY A 44 -7.00 -5.69 3.19
CA GLY A 44 -8.05 -4.89 2.56
C GLY A 44 -7.54 -4.13 1.34
N PHE A 45 -6.32 -3.57 1.39
CA PHE A 45 -5.72 -2.90 0.25
C PHE A 45 -5.44 -3.87 -0.91
N GLN A 46 -4.91 -5.05 -0.61
CA GLN A 46 -4.68 -6.07 -1.64
C GLN A 46 -5.99 -6.44 -2.35
N ALA A 47 -7.08 -6.67 -1.61
CA ALA A 47 -8.37 -6.96 -2.22
C ALA A 47 -8.96 -5.76 -2.98
N ALA A 48 -8.88 -4.56 -2.42
CA ALA A 48 -9.50 -3.35 -2.97
C ALA A 48 -8.86 -2.93 -4.30
N PHE A 49 -7.55 -3.11 -4.44
CA PHE A 49 -6.72 -2.76 -5.60
C PHE A 49 -6.34 -3.97 -6.45
N ALA A 50 -7.16 -5.04 -6.47
CA ALA A 50 -6.96 -6.20 -7.35
C ALA A 50 -5.54 -6.80 -7.29
N GLU A 51 -5.04 -7.02 -6.07
CA GLU A 51 -3.69 -7.52 -5.79
C GLU A 51 -2.57 -6.65 -6.39
N PHE A 52 -2.86 -5.37 -6.64
CA PHE A 52 -1.98 -4.41 -7.29
C PHE A 52 -1.60 -4.77 -8.73
N ASP A 53 -2.43 -5.55 -9.44
CA ASP A 53 -2.26 -5.74 -10.87
C ASP A 53 -2.32 -4.39 -11.60
N VAL A 54 -1.22 -4.01 -12.24
CA VAL A 54 -1.02 -2.65 -12.77
C VAL A 54 -2.03 -2.33 -13.87
N ASP A 55 -2.28 -3.26 -14.77
CA ASP A 55 -3.22 -3.07 -15.88
C ASP A 55 -4.65 -2.93 -15.36
N THR A 56 -5.05 -3.76 -14.38
CA THR A 56 -6.37 -3.69 -13.75
C THR A 56 -6.57 -2.38 -13.01
N VAL A 57 -5.59 -1.96 -12.19
CA VAL A 57 -5.68 -0.70 -11.42
C VAL A 57 -5.65 0.51 -12.36
N ALA A 58 -4.86 0.48 -13.43
CA ALA A 58 -4.83 1.54 -14.43
C ALA A 58 -6.17 1.68 -15.19
N ALA A 59 -6.93 0.60 -15.31
CA ALA A 59 -8.25 0.58 -15.92
C ALA A 59 -9.39 1.01 -14.96
N PHE A 60 -9.09 1.30 -13.69
CA PHE A 60 -10.11 1.78 -12.75
C PHE A 60 -10.75 3.08 -13.22
N THR A 61 -12.06 3.14 -13.00
CA THR A 61 -12.92 4.26 -13.39
C THR A 61 -13.37 5.06 -12.17
N GLU A 62 -14.16 6.10 -12.39
CA GLU A 62 -14.78 6.87 -11.30
C GLU A 62 -15.63 6.00 -10.37
N VAL A 63 -16.30 4.97 -10.91
CA VAL A 63 -17.08 4.00 -10.12
C VAL A 63 -16.18 3.21 -9.16
N ASP A 64 -14.98 2.84 -9.59
CA ASP A 64 -14.01 2.17 -8.74
C ASP A 64 -13.49 3.10 -7.65
N VAL A 65 -13.24 4.37 -7.97
CA VAL A 65 -12.85 5.38 -6.97
C VAL A 65 -13.95 5.56 -5.92
N GLU A 66 -15.22 5.69 -6.33
CA GLU A 66 -16.36 5.79 -5.41
C GLU A 66 -16.43 4.55 -4.50
N ARG A 67 -16.33 3.35 -5.07
CA ARG A 67 -16.27 2.08 -4.32
C ARG A 67 -15.13 2.10 -3.29
N LEU A 68 -13.93 2.55 -3.67
CA LEU A 68 -12.77 2.61 -2.79
C LEU A 68 -12.96 3.61 -1.65
N VAL A 69 -13.57 4.77 -1.92
CA VAL A 69 -13.84 5.79 -0.89
C VAL A 69 -14.85 5.28 0.15
N GLU A 70 -15.70 4.30 -0.17
CA GLU A 70 -16.63 3.68 0.78
C GLU A 70 -16.03 2.48 1.55
N ASP A 71 -14.98 1.86 1.02
CA ASP A 71 -14.42 0.61 1.55
C ASP A 71 -13.78 0.78 2.95
N LYS A 72 -14.40 0.12 3.94
CA LYS A 72 -13.96 0.14 5.35
C LYS A 72 -12.72 -0.71 5.59
N GLY A 73 -12.35 -1.59 4.66
CA GLY A 73 -11.14 -2.39 4.67
C GLY A 73 -9.88 -1.53 4.59
N ILE A 74 -9.93 -0.43 3.82
CA ILE A 74 -8.77 0.44 3.57
C ILE A 74 -8.81 1.74 4.38
N VAL A 75 -7.77 2.58 4.19
CA VAL A 75 -7.78 3.97 4.67
C VAL A 75 -8.47 4.81 3.60
N ARG A 76 -9.55 5.49 3.98
CA ARG A 76 -10.39 6.29 3.07
C ARG A 76 -9.92 7.74 3.11
N ASN A 77 -9.43 8.24 1.99
CA ASN A 77 -9.04 9.64 1.81
C ASN A 77 -9.35 10.08 0.37
N GLY A 78 -10.56 10.57 0.13
CA GLY A 78 -11.04 11.03 -1.19
C GLY A 78 -10.96 12.55 -1.37
N ARG A 79 -9.99 13.21 -0.74
CA ARG A 79 -9.75 14.66 -0.91
C ARG A 79 -8.94 14.95 -2.15
#